data_AF-A0A955U6N8-F1
#
_entry.id   AF-A0A955U6N8-F1
#
_cell.length_a   1.000
_cell.length_b   1.000
_cell.length_c   1.000
_cell.angle_alpha   90.00
_cell.angle_beta   90.00
_cell.angle_gamma   90.00
#
_symmetry.space_group_name_H-M   'P 1'
#
loop_
_entity.id
_entity.type
_entity.pdbx_description
1 polymer ?
#
loop_
_entity_poly.entity_id
_entity_poly.type
_entity_poly.pdbx_seq_one_letter_code
_entity_poly.pdbx_strand_id
1 'polypeptide(L)'
;MADLAQLSSTDRGFLTWVAGMAREPLDEVWDRLLSASSSGSEVGTSVVDGHLVSLDLSPLNLALRWAVGEERRISPPLGGLDRLRALDVSGLGLNALDMASLPALEELRCADNRLQELDLTANRVLRRLDCSGNELMVLDLRDNVALEEVVCAGNGLGVLVLPPESGPMRQLDCSRNQLMVLELGDRPSIEVVRAFRNALVRFQAGAVDALRELDLGRNDLSELACGAMPAVAELSLGRNQLSELDLAPFPALRVLRCHKNWLAQLDLRPCPDLRFLDAHGNQLESVVLEGCGALEELQISENRLRELPLDGLSHLLILNASHNDLTSLALDGAPDLAQLDVSQAALRSLDPSSAPRLVDLRCDRNPLEQLDITGNPDLVRLRTRDGDTGPVVEATPVQRRLLGELRAVHALGSSATEIEQMDVFELHELAVTMEGRDAEERLLRIVRAPDCDLGTALMIYWTSSPHYYLRYADREEVTDYERLGWDLLATVEQRVADGSYTHRQIRFDPRDDRQTRSVRGVDWTVDDRIVRVPAQRSIPEVMFRPSWAL
;
A
#
# COMPACT_ATOMS: atom_id res chain seq x y z
N MET A 1 -31.77 -2.64 23.99
CA MET A 1 -32.01 -2.21 22.59
C MET A 1 -33.06 -1.12 22.63
N ALA A 2 -32.86 -0.03 21.90
CA ALA A 2 -33.82 1.06 21.85
C ALA A 2 -35.14 0.56 21.24
N ASP A 3 -36.25 0.79 21.95
CA ASP A 3 -37.57 0.37 21.51
C ASP A 3 -38.16 1.42 20.56
N LEU A 4 -38.56 1.00 19.36
CA LEU A 4 -39.21 1.84 18.34
C LEU A 4 -40.44 2.55 18.93
N ALA A 5 -41.13 1.94 19.90
CA ALA A 5 -42.29 2.51 20.61
C ALA A 5 -41.94 3.71 21.52
N GLN A 6 -40.67 3.88 21.88
CA GLN A 6 -40.19 4.98 22.73
C GLN A 6 -39.68 6.19 21.94
N LEU A 7 -39.56 6.07 20.61
CA LEU A 7 -39.21 7.20 19.76
C LEU A 7 -40.28 8.28 19.76
N SER A 8 -39.84 9.53 19.65
CA SER A 8 -40.72 10.67 19.43
C SER A 8 -41.57 10.47 18.17
N SER A 9 -42.74 11.12 18.12
CA SER A 9 -43.63 11.04 16.96
C SER A 9 -42.96 11.53 15.67
N THR A 10 -42.04 12.50 15.79
CA THR A 10 -41.29 13.08 14.67
C THR A 10 -40.26 12.09 14.14
N ASP A 11 -39.43 11.51 15.02
CA ASP A 11 -38.41 10.52 14.64
C ASP A 11 -39.05 9.27 14.04
N ARG A 12 -40.13 8.77 14.65
CA ARG A 12 -40.89 7.63 14.11
C ARG A 12 -41.54 7.98 12.77
N GLY A 13 -42.04 9.21 12.61
CA GLY A 13 -42.60 9.69 11.35
C GLY A 13 -41.57 9.67 10.23
N PHE A 14 -40.35 10.12 10.51
CA PHE A 14 -39.22 10.06 9.58
C PHE A 14 -38.87 8.60 9.22
N LEU A 15 -38.71 7.71 10.21
CA LEU A 15 -38.39 6.30 9.93
C LEU A 15 -39.51 5.59 9.15
N THR A 16 -40.78 5.95 9.39
CA THR A 16 -41.91 5.46 8.60
C THR A 16 -41.78 5.89 7.13
N TRP A 17 -41.35 7.13 6.88
CA TRP A 17 -41.07 7.60 5.52
C TRP A 17 -39.94 6.81 4.87
N VAL A 18 -38.83 6.57 5.60
CA VAL A 18 -37.70 5.74 5.12
C VAL A 18 -38.17 4.32 4.78
N ALA A 19 -38.94 3.68 5.66
CA ALA A 19 -39.48 2.35 5.44
C ALA A 19 -40.42 2.28 4.23
N GLY A 20 -41.26 3.31 4.06
CA GLY A 20 -42.10 3.46 2.86
C GLY A 20 -41.28 3.57 1.57
N MET A 21 -40.16 4.29 1.60
CA MET A 21 -39.24 4.38 0.46
C MET A 21 -38.54 3.05 0.18
N ALA A 22 -38.07 2.35 1.21
CA ALA A 22 -37.45 1.03 1.10
C ALA A 22 -38.45 -0.07 0.69
N ARG A 23 -39.76 0.19 0.81
CA ARG A 23 -40.84 -0.81 0.66
C ARG A 23 -40.70 -1.99 1.62
N GLU A 24 -40.20 -1.69 2.82
CA GLU A 24 -39.96 -2.66 3.89
C GLU A 24 -40.82 -2.29 5.11
N PRO A 25 -41.20 -3.26 5.97
CA PRO A 25 -41.81 -2.98 7.25
C PRO A 25 -40.90 -2.11 8.13
N LEU A 26 -41.49 -1.19 8.90
CA LEU A 26 -40.75 -0.28 9.77
C LEU A 26 -39.87 -1.01 10.80
N ASP A 27 -40.37 -2.11 11.37
CA ASP A 27 -39.63 -2.90 12.36
C ASP A 27 -38.38 -3.55 11.75
N GLU A 28 -38.46 -4.06 10.51
CA GLU A 28 -37.32 -4.65 9.80
C GLU A 28 -36.26 -3.60 9.46
N VAL A 29 -36.69 -2.41 9.03
CA VAL A 29 -35.80 -1.27 8.79
C VAL A 29 -35.11 -0.85 10.08
N TRP A 30 -35.86 -0.77 11.19
CA TRP A 30 -35.31 -0.40 12.50
C TRP A 30 -34.26 -1.40 12.99
N ASP A 31 -34.54 -2.70 12.89
CA ASP A 31 -33.60 -3.75 13.29
C ASP A 31 -32.31 -3.73 12.44
N ARG A 32 -32.41 -3.42 11.15
CA ARG A 32 -31.25 -3.24 10.26
C ARG A 32 -30.39 -2.05 10.67
N LEU A 33 -31.01 -0.91 10.98
CA LEU A 33 -30.30 0.30 11.41
C LEU A 33 -29.57 0.06 12.74
N LEU A 34 -30.20 -0.64 13.69
CA LEU A 34 -29.57 -0.97 14.98
C LEU A 34 -28.48 -2.04 14.86
N SER A 35 -28.66 -3.04 13.99
CA SER A 35 -27.67 -4.11 13.81
C SER A 35 -26.40 -3.62 13.10
N ALA A 36 -26.51 -2.73 12.10
CA ALA A 36 -25.36 -2.11 11.45
C ALA A 36 -24.52 -1.23 12.40
N SER A 37 -25.15 -0.71 13.46
CA SER A 37 -24.47 0.06 14.50
C SER A 37 -23.53 -0.79 15.36
N SER A 38 -23.67 -2.13 15.31
CA SER A 38 -22.82 -3.08 16.04
C SER A 38 -21.62 -3.58 15.22
N SER A 39 -21.52 -3.23 13.93
CA SER A 39 -20.49 -3.71 13.00
C SER A 39 -19.36 -2.72 12.69
N GLY A 40 -19.22 -1.63 13.46
CA GLY A 40 -18.05 -0.73 13.38
C GLY A 40 -18.17 0.47 12.43
N SER A 41 -19.37 0.83 11.97
CA SER A 41 -19.63 2.17 11.40
C SER A 41 -19.52 3.21 12.52
N GLU A 42 -18.59 4.17 12.39
CA GLU A 42 -18.32 5.20 13.41
C GLU A 42 -19.55 6.08 13.74
N VAL A 43 -20.55 6.14 12.86
CA VAL A 43 -21.75 7.00 13.00
C VAL A 43 -23.01 6.19 13.39
N GLY A 44 -22.89 4.93 13.82
CA GLY A 44 -24.01 4.02 14.12
C GLY A 44 -25.28 4.68 14.71
N THR A 45 -26.45 4.21 14.28
CA THR A 45 -27.77 4.73 14.69
C THR A 45 -27.96 4.62 16.21
N SER A 46 -28.21 5.76 16.86
CA SER A 46 -28.37 5.84 18.31
C SER A 46 -29.48 6.78 18.75
N VAL A 47 -30.08 6.43 19.90
CA VAL A 47 -31.22 7.11 20.49
C VAL A 47 -30.89 7.54 21.91
N VAL A 48 -31.19 8.79 22.25
CA VAL A 48 -31.08 9.31 23.62
C VAL A 48 -32.40 9.98 23.99
N ASP A 49 -32.97 9.61 25.14
CA ASP A 49 -34.24 10.14 25.65
C ASP A 49 -35.39 10.11 24.64
N GLY A 50 -35.48 9.03 23.85
CA GLY A 50 -36.51 8.83 22.84
C GLY A 50 -36.30 9.63 21.54
N HIS A 51 -35.14 10.23 21.34
CA HIS A 51 -34.81 10.99 20.13
C HIS A 51 -33.59 10.44 19.40
N LEU A 52 -33.61 10.51 18.06
CA LEU A 52 -32.45 10.18 17.24
C LEU A 52 -31.33 11.22 17.48
N VAL A 53 -30.16 10.74 17.86
CA VAL A 53 -28.95 11.56 18.02
C VAL A 53 -27.92 11.24 16.95
N SER A 54 -27.87 9.99 16.51
CA SER A 54 -27.11 9.56 15.34
C SER A 54 -27.97 8.69 14.45
N LEU A 55 -27.84 8.86 13.14
CA LEU A 55 -28.63 8.12 12.15
C LEU A 55 -27.75 7.72 10.97
N ASP A 56 -27.63 6.40 10.75
CA ASP A 56 -26.88 5.83 9.63
C ASP A 56 -27.82 5.07 8.69
N LEU A 57 -28.16 5.69 7.55
CA LEU A 57 -29.03 5.11 6.52
C LEU A 57 -28.25 4.32 5.45
N SER A 58 -26.92 4.30 5.49
CA SER A 58 -26.09 3.56 4.53
C SER A 58 -26.41 2.05 4.43
N PRO A 59 -26.86 1.34 5.50
CA PRO A 59 -27.22 -0.08 5.39
C PRO A 59 -28.45 -0.33 4.52
N LEU A 60 -29.27 0.70 4.30
CA LEU A 60 -30.49 0.65 3.49
C LEU A 60 -30.23 1.01 2.02
N ASN A 61 -28.98 1.30 1.66
CA ASN A 61 -28.58 1.76 0.34
C ASN A 61 -29.18 0.92 -0.81
N LEU A 62 -29.06 -0.40 -0.79
CA LEU A 62 -29.62 -1.25 -1.85
C LEU A 62 -31.15 -1.13 -1.97
N ALA A 63 -31.86 -0.96 -0.86
CA ALA A 63 -33.31 -0.82 -0.85
C ALA A 63 -33.76 0.57 -1.29
N LEU A 64 -33.02 1.61 -0.88
CA LEU A 64 -33.34 3.01 -1.17
C LEU A 64 -32.92 3.44 -2.57
N ARG A 65 -31.91 2.80 -3.18
CA ARG A 65 -31.44 3.08 -4.55
C ARG A 65 -32.53 3.00 -5.62
N TRP A 66 -33.51 2.10 -5.46
CA TRP A 66 -34.56 1.84 -6.45
C TRP A 66 -35.82 2.70 -6.25
N ALA A 67 -35.93 3.35 -5.09
CA ALA A 67 -37.01 4.30 -4.81
C ALA A 67 -36.80 5.65 -5.52
N VAL A 68 -35.55 5.93 -5.90
CA VAL A 68 -35.10 7.13 -6.61
C VAL A 68 -35.18 6.87 -8.12
N GLY A 69 -36.35 7.12 -8.72
CA GLY A 69 -36.47 7.17 -10.19
C GLY A 69 -35.61 8.30 -10.77
N GLU A 70 -35.16 8.15 -12.03
CA GLU A 70 -34.12 9.00 -12.67
C GLU A 70 -34.39 10.52 -12.72
N GLU A 71 -35.60 10.99 -12.39
CA GLU A 71 -36.00 12.40 -12.57
C GLU A 71 -36.53 13.13 -11.31
N ARG A 72 -36.56 12.52 -10.12
CA ARG A 72 -37.07 13.21 -8.91
C ARG A 72 -35.96 13.80 -8.05
N ARG A 73 -36.02 15.12 -7.80
CA ARG A 73 -35.29 15.76 -6.68
C ARG A 73 -35.77 15.14 -5.37
N ILE A 74 -34.98 14.26 -4.77
CA ILE A 74 -35.32 13.59 -3.50
C ILE A 74 -34.33 14.08 -2.46
N SER A 75 -34.83 14.93 -1.56
CA SER A 75 -34.20 15.24 -0.28
C SER A 75 -35.01 14.55 0.82
N PRO A 76 -34.37 13.84 1.76
CA PRO A 76 -35.07 13.33 2.93
C PRO A 76 -35.70 14.49 3.74
N PRO A 77 -36.91 14.33 4.30
CA PRO A 77 -37.55 15.35 5.10
C PRO A 77 -36.92 15.38 6.51
N LEU A 78 -35.79 16.08 6.64
CA LEU A 78 -35.01 16.15 7.89
C LEU A 78 -35.60 17.12 8.93
N GLY A 79 -36.69 17.81 8.61
CA GLY A 79 -37.34 18.76 9.49
C GLY A 79 -37.82 18.13 10.81
N GLY A 80 -37.46 18.75 11.94
CA GLY A 80 -37.84 18.30 13.28
C GLY A 80 -36.90 17.25 13.88
N LEU A 81 -35.83 16.86 13.19
CA LEU A 81 -34.73 16.04 13.73
C LEU A 81 -33.66 16.90 14.42
N ASP A 82 -34.07 17.94 15.16
CA ASP A 82 -33.21 19.04 15.64
C ASP A 82 -32.12 18.59 16.63
N ARG A 83 -32.22 17.37 17.17
CA ARG A 83 -31.26 16.77 18.10
C ARG A 83 -30.19 15.91 17.42
N LEU A 84 -30.27 15.75 16.11
CA LEU A 84 -29.34 14.93 15.37
C LEU A 84 -27.95 15.59 15.37
N ARG A 85 -26.95 14.84 15.82
CA ARG A 85 -25.55 15.23 15.87
C ARG A 85 -24.73 14.57 14.78
N ALA A 86 -25.13 13.39 14.32
CA ALA A 86 -24.47 12.72 13.21
C ALA A 86 -25.48 12.09 12.23
N LEU A 87 -25.22 12.28 10.94
CA LEU A 87 -26.08 11.81 9.86
C LEU A 87 -25.22 11.16 8.77
N ASP A 88 -25.51 9.91 8.45
CA ASP A 88 -24.98 9.21 7.29
C ASP A 88 -26.10 8.87 6.30
N VAL A 89 -26.01 9.47 5.11
CA VAL A 89 -26.90 9.28 3.96
C VAL A 89 -26.11 8.85 2.73
N SER A 90 -24.98 8.19 2.92
CA SER A 90 -24.05 7.82 1.85
C SER A 90 -24.61 6.73 0.94
N GLY A 91 -24.33 6.82 -0.36
CA GLY A 91 -24.66 5.80 -1.35
C GLY A 91 -26.13 5.72 -1.76
N LEU A 92 -27.00 6.59 -1.23
CA LEU A 92 -28.45 6.54 -1.42
C LEU A 92 -28.92 7.06 -2.80
N GLY A 93 -28.03 7.63 -3.60
CA GLY A 93 -28.36 8.21 -4.90
C GLY A 93 -29.10 9.55 -4.82
N LEU A 94 -28.93 10.31 -3.73
CA LEU A 94 -29.56 11.62 -3.53
C LEU A 94 -29.04 12.66 -4.53
N ASN A 95 -29.91 13.54 -5.01
CA ASN A 95 -29.54 14.67 -5.87
C ASN A 95 -29.80 16.04 -5.22
N ALA A 96 -30.39 16.07 -4.03
CA ALA A 96 -30.55 17.24 -3.19
C ALA A 96 -30.53 16.82 -1.71
N LEU A 97 -30.01 17.68 -0.85
CA LEU A 97 -29.96 17.47 0.59
C LEU A 97 -30.14 18.80 1.32
N ASP A 98 -31.29 18.98 1.96
CA ASP A 98 -31.58 20.17 2.76
C ASP A 98 -31.07 20.02 4.20
N MET A 99 -29.98 20.74 4.52
CA MET A 99 -29.33 20.71 5.83
C MET A 99 -29.75 21.85 6.77
N ALA A 100 -30.61 22.77 6.32
CA ALA A 100 -30.96 23.98 7.06
C ALA A 100 -31.69 23.69 8.38
N SER A 101 -32.36 22.53 8.46
CA SER A 101 -33.10 22.09 9.65
C SER A 101 -32.21 21.39 10.71
N LEU A 102 -30.91 21.21 10.46
CA LEU A 102 -30.01 20.46 11.34
C LEU A 102 -28.85 21.31 11.91
N PRO A 103 -29.13 22.43 12.62
CA PRO A 103 -28.09 23.35 13.09
C PRO A 103 -27.16 22.75 14.17
N ALA A 104 -27.57 21.65 14.82
CA ALA A 104 -26.80 20.97 15.86
C ALA A 104 -25.90 19.84 15.33
N LEU A 105 -25.86 19.64 14.00
CA LEU A 105 -25.12 18.55 13.39
C LEU A 105 -23.60 18.75 13.51
N GLU A 106 -22.93 17.78 14.09
CA GLU A 106 -21.48 17.72 14.31
C GLU A 106 -20.78 16.86 13.24
N GLU A 107 -21.46 15.88 12.65
CA GLU A 107 -20.93 15.01 11.59
C GLU A 107 -21.94 14.76 10.47
N LEU A 108 -21.51 14.96 9.22
CA LEU A 108 -22.29 14.67 8.02
C LEU A 108 -21.50 13.78 7.07
N ARG A 109 -22.08 12.63 6.72
CA ARG A 109 -21.61 11.75 5.65
C ARG A 109 -22.70 11.67 4.58
N CYS A 110 -22.39 12.19 3.41
CA CYS A 110 -23.27 12.16 2.24
C CYS A 110 -22.52 11.70 0.98
N ALA A 111 -21.52 10.83 1.16
CA ALA A 111 -20.67 10.32 0.10
C ALA A 111 -21.44 9.49 -0.94
N ASP A 112 -20.88 9.34 -2.14
CA ASP A 112 -21.39 8.48 -3.23
C ASP A 112 -22.88 8.73 -3.57
N ASN A 113 -23.24 10.00 -3.66
CA ASN A 113 -24.55 10.46 -4.11
C ASN A 113 -24.42 11.18 -5.47
N ARG A 114 -25.43 11.94 -5.88
CA ARG A 114 -25.47 12.74 -7.11
C ARG A 114 -25.75 14.21 -6.79
N LEU A 115 -25.25 14.68 -5.65
CA LEU A 115 -25.48 16.05 -5.19
C LEU A 115 -24.72 17.02 -6.10
N GLN A 116 -25.44 18.00 -6.65
CA GLN A 116 -24.85 19.08 -7.46
C GLN A 116 -24.62 20.35 -6.64
N GLU A 117 -25.35 20.49 -5.54
CA GLU A 117 -25.28 21.59 -4.58
C GLU A 117 -25.33 21.02 -3.16
N LEU A 118 -24.61 21.65 -2.24
CA LEU A 118 -24.65 21.34 -0.82
C LEU A 118 -24.48 22.64 -0.02
N ASP A 119 -25.57 23.11 0.59
CA ASP A 119 -25.57 24.29 1.45
C ASP A 119 -25.40 23.87 2.91
N LEU A 120 -24.30 24.30 3.53
CA LEU A 120 -23.95 24.02 4.93
C LEU A 120 -23.91 25.29 5.80
N THR A 121 -24.45 26.40 5.32
CA THR A 121 -24.40 27.71 6.02
C THR A 121 -25.03 27.68 7.41
N ALA A 122 -26.04 26.82 7.62
CA ALA A 122 -26.69 26.62 8.91
C ALA A 122 -25.89 25.72 9.89
N ASN A 123 -24.97 24.89 9.39
CA ASN A 123 -24.32 23.81 10.14
C ASN A 123 -22.96 24.26 10.71
N ARG A 124 -22.97 25.34 11.50
CA ARG A 124 -21.73 26.00 11.98
C ARG A 124 -20.93 25.19 13.01
N VAL A 125 -21.56 24.21 13.64
CA VAL A 125 -20.94 23.30 14.62
C VAL A 125 -20.42 22.01 13.99
N LEU A 126 -20.53 21.87 12.66
CA LEU A 126 -20.05 20.71 11.93
C LEU A 126 -18.53 20.57 12.09
N ARG A 127 -18.10 19.40 12.54
CA ARG A 127 -16.69 19.04 12.79
C ARG A 127 -16.16 18.10 11.71
N ARG A 128 -17.02 17.22 11.18
CA ARG A 128 -16.67 16.25 10.15
C ARG A 128 -17.63 16.33 8.98
N LEU A 129 -17.07 16.43 7.78
CA LEU A 129 -17.81 16.43 6.52
C LEU A 129 -17.19 15.42 5.56
N ASP A 130 -17.98 14.44 5.13
CA ASP A 130 -17.69 13.63 3.95
C ASP A 130 -18.79 13.85 2.90
N CYS A 131 -18.43 14.54 1.81
CA CYS A 131 -19.28 14.74 0.63
C CYS A 131 -18.62 14.18 -0.64
N SER A 132 -17.74 13.19 -0.51
CA SER A 132 -17.02 12.59 -1.62
C SER A 132 -17.92 11.88 -2.64
N GLY A 133 -17.45 11.70 -3.87
CA GLY A 133 -18.17 10.94 -4.90
C GLY A 133 -19.53 11.54 -5.28
N ASN A 134 -19.62 12.87 -5.33
CA ASN A 134 -20.80 13.61 -5.76
C ASN A 134 -20.53 14.40 -7.06
N GLU A 135 -21.46 15.26 -7.47
CA GLU A 135 -21.37 16.09 -8.68
C GLU A 135 -21.19 17.58 -8.34
N LEU A 136 -20.62 17.89 -7.17
CA LEU A 136 -20.47 19.27 -6.69
C LEU A 136 -19.45 20.02 -7.57
N MET A 137 -19.82 21.23 -8.01
CA MET A 137 -18.92 22.14 -8.75
C MET A 137 -18.33 23.25 -7.86
N VAL A 138 -19.04 23.60 -6.79
CA VAL A 138 -18.63 24.60 -5.80
C VAL A 138 -18.92 24.04 -4.42
N LEU A 139 -17.97 24.20 -3.50
CA LEU A 139 -18.17 23.92 -2.09
C LEU A 139 -17.70 25.11 -1.26
N ASP A 140 -18.63 25.72 -0.52
CA ASP A 140 -18.35 26.88 0.32
C ASP A 140 -18.49 26.51 1.80
N LEU A 141 -17.37 26.55 2.52
CA LEU A 141 -17.26 26.15 3.92
C LEU A 141 -16.91 27.33 4.83
N ARG A 142 -17.04 28.58 4.36
CA ARG A 142 -16.60 29.77 5.10
C ARG A 142 -17.25 29.91 6.49
N ASP A 143 -18.48 29.42 6.65
CA ASP A 143 -19.25 29.54 7.89
C ASP A 143 -19.09 28.32 8.83
N ASN A 144 -18.47 27.25 8.35
CA ASN A 144 -18.29 25.99 9.08
C ASN A 144 -16.98 26.03 9.90
N VAL A 145 -16.96 26.94 10.87
CA VAL A 145 -15.76 27.31 11.67
C VAL A 145 -15.24 26.20 12.58
N ALA A 146 -16.04 25.17 12.84
CA ALA A 146 -15.69 24.05 13.71
C ALA A 146 -15.12 22.84 12.96
N LEU A 147 -14.98 22.90 11.63
CA LEU A 147 -14.52 21.76 10.83
C LEU A 147 -13.09 21.35 11.19
N GLU A 148 -12.95 20.08 11.53
CA GLU A 148 -11.70 19.37 11.82
C GLU A 148 -11.29 18.49 10.64
N GLU A 149 -12.26 17.84 9.98
CA GLU A 149 -12.02 16.92 8.88
C GLU A 149 -12.98 17.22 7.72
N VAL A 150 -12.42 17.40 6.51
CA VAL A 150 -13.18 17.60 5.28
C VAL A 150 -12.71 16.62 4.22
N VAL A 151 -13.64 15.81 3.72
CA VAL A 151 -13.44 14.90 2.60
C VAL A 151 -14.44 15.28 1.51
N CYS A 152 -13.96 15.91 0.44
CA CYS A 152 -14.74 16.32 -0.73
C CYS A 152 -14.18 15.72 -2.03
N ALA A 153 -13.48 14.60 -1.91
CA ALA A 153 -12.80 13.94 -3.03
C ALA A 153 -13.77 13.41 -4.09
N GLY A 154 -13.35 13.38 -5.37
CA GLY A 154 -14.13 12.75 -6.44
C GLY A 154 -15.41 13.52 -6.80
N ASN A 155 -15.33 14.85 -6.79
CA ASN A 155 -16.37 15.76 -7.25
C ASN A 155 -15.92 16.48 -8.55
N GLY A 156 -16.68 17.48 -8.99
CA GLY A 156 -16.33 18.37 -10.09
C GLY A 156 -15.86 19.75 -9.62
N LEU A 157 -15.30 19.87 -8.40
CA LEU A 157 -15.07 21.17 -7.77
C LEU A 157 -14.07 22.00 -8.58
N GLY A 158 -14.53 23.13 -9.11
CA GLY A 158 -13.68 24.20 -9.64
C GLY A 158 -13.37 25.27 -8.61
N VAL A 159 -14.20 25.36 -7.55
CA VAL A 159 -14.04 26.31 -6.44
C VAL A 159 -14.27 25.62 -5.11
N LEU A 160 -13.29 25.75 -4.22
CA LEU A 160 -13.38 25.33 -2.82
C LEU A 160 -13.05 26.52 -1.93
N VAL A 161 -14.02 26.97 -1.13
CA VAL A 161 -13.81 28.02 -0.12
C VAL A 161 -13.67 27.33 1.23
N LEU A 162 -12.50 27.43 1.83
CA LEU A 162 -12.22 26.83 3.12
C LEU A 162 -12.76 27.70 4.28
N PRO A 163 -12.90 27.14 5.50
CA PRO A 163 -13.22 27.92 6.71
C PRO A 163 -12.18 29.00 7.04
N PRO A 164 -12.33 29.79 8.10
CA PRO A 164 -11.29 30.72 8.53
C PRO A 164 -9.97 30.02 8.87
N GLU A 165 -8.85 30.69 8.59
CA GLU A 165 -7.47 30.16 8.69
C GLU A 165 -7.12 29.59 10.08
N SER A 166 -7.55 30.25 11.17
CA SER A 166 -7.30 29.81 12.55
C SER A 166 -8.23 28.70 13.08
N GLY A 167 -8.91 27.97 12.19
CA GLY A 167 -9.84 26.90 12.56
C GLY A 167 -9.15 25.62 13.07
N PRO A 168 -9.90 24.65 13.61
CA PRO A 168 -9.38 23.40 14.13
C PRO A 168 -9.10 22.34 13.05
N MET A 169 -9.05 22.72 11.77
CA MET A 169 -8.91 21.81 10.64
C MET A 169 -7.59 21.03 10.73
N ARG A 170 -7.70 19.70 10.75
CA ARG A 170 -6.60 18.73 10.79
C ARG A 170 -6.42 18.01 9.46
N GLN A 171 -7.51 17.75 8.75
CA GLN A 171 -7.47 16.98 7.50
C GLN A 171 -8.32 17.61 6.41
N LEU A 172 -7.73 17.73 5.23
CA LEU A 172 -8.40 18.12 4.00
C LEU A 172 -8.08 17.12 2.89
N ASP A 173 -9.10 16.44 2.37
CA ASP A 173 -9.02 15.68 1.13
C ASP A 173 -9.95 16.29 0.08
N CYS A 174 -9.35 17.01 -0.86
CA CYS A 174 -10.01 17.58 -2.04
C CYS A 174 -9.50 16.94 -3.34
N SER A 175 -9.00 15.71 -3.28
CA SER A 175 -8.45 14.98 -4.42
C SER A 175 -9.51 14.67 -5.50
N ARG A 176 -9.08 14.42 -6.73
CA ARG A 176 -9.97 14.05 -7.86
C ARG A 176 -11.07 15.09 -8.09
N ASN A 177 -10.68 16.34 -8.24
CA ASN A 177 -11.54 17.50 -8.53
C ASN A 177 -10.98 18.27 -9.73
N GLN A 178 -11.45 19.50 -9.97
CA GLN A 178 -11.01 20.39 -11.06
C GLN A 178 -10.42 21.69 -10.53
N LEU A 179 -9.86 21.68 -9.32
CA LEU A 179 -9.31 22.87 -8.69
C LEU A 179 -8.07 23.33 -9.46
N MET A 180 -8.01 24.62 -9.80
CA MET A 180 -6.84 25.24 -10.41
C MET A 180 -5.93 25.92 -9.39
N VAL A 181 -6.49 26.32 -8.25
CA VAL A 181 -5.79 27.00 -7.18
C VAL A 181 -6.23 26.41 -5.85
N LEU A 182 -5.27 26.15 -4.96
CA LEU A 182 -5.52 25.78 -3.58
C LEU A 182 -4.70 26.70 -2.67
N GLU A 183 -5.41 27.49 -1.86
CA GLU A 183 -4.82 28.42 -0.90
C GLU A 183 -5.20 27.99 0.51
N LEU A 184 -4.20 27.59 1.30
CA LEU A 184 -4.37 27.14 2.68
C LEU A 184 -4.21 28.27 3.71
N GLY A 185 -3.64 29.43 3.37
CA GLY A 185 -3.36 30.48 4.37
C GLY A 185 -2.62 29.95 5.61
N ASP A 186 -2.81 30.59 6.77
CA ASP A 186 -2.22 30.17 8.05
C ASP A 186 -3.08 29.12 8.76
N ARG A 187 -2.73 27.84 8.67
CA ARG A 187 -3.47 26.72 9.29
C ARG A 187 -2.52 25.85 10.15
N PRO A 188 -2.17 26.28 11.37
CA PRO A 188 -1.16 25.59 12.18
C PRO A 188 -1.58 24.20 12.68
N SER A 189 -2.89 23.89 12.67
CA SER A 189 -3.43 22.60 13.11
C SER A 189 -3.52 21.55 12.01
N ILE A 190 -3.30 21.92 10.73
CA ILE A 190 -3.49 20.98 9.62
C ILE A 190 -2.37 19.95 9.58
N GLU A 191 -2.74 18.67 9.58
CA GLU A 191 -1.81 17.54 9.64
C GLU A 191 -1.72 16.81 8.28
N VAL A 192 -2.81 16.80 7.51
CA VAL A 192 -2.90 16.05 6.23
C VAL A 192 -3.63 16.88 5.17
N VAL A 193 -2.99 17.04 4.01
CA VAL A 193 -3.59 17.67 2.82
C VAL A 193 -3.42 16.74 1.62
N ARG A 194 -4.55 16.29 1.07
CA ARG A 194 -4.61 15.50 -0.17
C ARG A 194 -5.36 16.28 -1.23
N ALA A 195 -4.66 16.69 -2.28
CA ALA A 195 -5.21 17.41 -3.41
C ALA A 195 -4.76 16.79 -4.75
N PHE A 196 -4.39 15.51 -4.76
CA PHE A 196 -3.96 14.82 -5.97
C PHE A 196 -5.07 14.70 -7.01
N ARG A 197 -4.71 14.58 -8.30
CA ARG A 197 -5.68 14.55 -9.43
C ARG A 197 -6.60 15.77 -9.43
N ASN A 198 -6.01 16.95 -9.52
CA ASN A 198 -6.71 18.21 -9.80
C ASN A 198 -6.11 18.84 -11.07
N ALA A 199 -6.37 20.13 -11.31
CA ALA A 199 -5.72 20.92 -12.36
C ALA A 199 -4.90 22.06 -11.73
N LEU A 200 -4.30 21.82 -10.55
CA LEU A 200 -3.65 22.88 -9.78
C LEU A 200 -2.46 23.43 -10.56
N VAL A 201 -2.55 24.71 -10.91
CA VAL A 201 -1.42 25.50 -11.44
C VAL A 201 -0.73 26.28 -10.33
N ARG A 202 -1.38 26.42 -9.17
CA ARG A 202 -0.87 27.15 -8.01
C ARG A 202 -1.32 26.49 -6.72
N PHE A 203 -0.37 26.24 -5.83
CA PHE A 203 -0.59 25.88 -4.44
C PHE A 203 0.09 26.93 -3.56
N GLN A 204 -0.62 27.40 -2.53
CA GLN A 204 -0.03 28.31 -1.54
C GLN A 204 -0.43 27.90 -0.13
N ALA A 205 0.54 28.00 0.78
CA ALA A 205 0.34 27.83 2.20
C ALA A 205 1.10 28.91 2.97
N GLY A 206 0.49 29.37 4.07
CA GLY A 206 1.14 30.18 5.10
C GLY A 206 1.78 29.27 6.16
N ALA A 207 1.55 29.57 7.44
CA ALA A 207 2.01 28.75 8.56
C ALA A 207 1.22 27.44 8.68
N VAL A 208 1.85 26.32 8.34
CA VAL A 208 1.28 24.95 8.38
C VAL A 208 2.18 24.00 9.17
N ASP A 209 2.55 24.41 10.39
CA ASP A 209 3.61 23.79 11.20
C ASP A 209 3.37 22.32 11.58
N ALA A 210 2.11 21.89 11.63
CA ALA A 210 1.74 20.51 11.96
C ALA A 210 1.61 19.57 10.74
N LEU A 211 1.79 20.08 9.52
CA LEU A 211 1.55 19.32 8.29
C LEU A 211 2.57 18.18 8.18
N ARG A 212 2.08 16.94 8.15
CA ARG A 212 2.88 15.71 8.05
C ARG A 212 2.83 15.09 6.66
N GLU A 213 1.68 15.20 5.99
CA GLU A 213 1.44 14.63 4.67
C GLU A 213 0.90 15.70 3.72
N LEU A 214 1.59 15.90 2.60
CA LEU A 214 1.18 16.77 1.51
C LEU A 214 1.20 16.00 0.19
N ASP A 215 0.03 15.72 -0.37
CA ASP A 215 -0.11 15.09 -1.69
C ASP A 215 -0.74 16.04 -2.71
N LEU A 216 0.10 16.52 -3.63
CA LEU A 216 -0.25 17.37 -4.77
C LEU A 216 0.02 16.65 -6.10
N GLY A 217 0.10 15.32 -6.13
CA GLY A 217 0.40 14.57 -7.34
C GLY A 217 -0.68 14.67 -8.43
N ARG A 218 -0.33 14.49 -9.71
CA ARG A 218 -1.26 14.58 -10.85
C ARG A 218 -1.98 15.93 -10.89
N ASN A 219 -1.20 17.00 -11.03
CA ASN A 219 -1.62 18.38 -11.17
C ASN A 219 -0.80 19.05 -12.29
N ASP A 220 -0.94 20.37 -12.45
CA ASP A 220 -0.25 21.17 -13.47
C ASP A 220 0.75 22.17 -12.85
N LEU A 221 1.33 21.83 -11.69
CA LEU A 221 2.25 22.72 -10.98
C LEU A 221 3.58 22.83 -11.73
N SER A 222 3.98 24.04 -12.09
CA SER A 222 5.31 24.33 -12.65
C SER A 222 6.34 24.74 -11.58
N GLU A 223 5.85 25.17 -10.41
CA GLU A 223 6.66 25.52 -9.23
C GLU A 223 5.94 25.10 -7.95
N LEU A 224 6.70 24.83 -6.89
CA LEU A 224 6.18 24.64 -5.54
C LEU A 224 6.60 25.82 -4.66
N ALA A 225 5.77 26.86 -4.63
CA ALA A 225 5.98 28.00 -3.75
C ALA A 225 5.43 27.69 -2.35
N CYS A 226 6.32 27.40 -1.40
CA CYS A 226 5.95 27.11 -0.01
C CYS A 226 6.87 27.82 0.98
N GLY A 227 6.31 28.15 2.16
CA GLY A 227 7.10 28.48 3.34
C GLY A 227 7.74 27.23 3.95
N ALA A 228 8.45 27.38 5.07
CA ALA A 228 9.02 26.26 5.80
C ALA A 228 7.91 25.29 6.28
N MET A 229 8.07 23.99 6.03
CA MET A 229 7.14 22.95 6.47
C MET A 229 7.91 21.84 7.21
N PRO A 230 8.43 22.14 8.41
CA PRO A 230 9.42 21.30 9.09
C PRO A 230 8.90 19.94 9.55
N ALA A 231 7.58 19.75 9.64
CA ALA A 231 6.95 18.51 10.08
C ALA A 231 6.58 17.53 8.94
N VAL A 232 6.72 17.96 7.67
CA VAL A 232 6.31 17.13 6.53
C VAL A 232 7.23 15.92 6.42
N ALA A 233 6.64 14.74 6.62
CA ALA A 233 7.32 13.46 6.50
C ALA A 233 7.04 12.80 5.14
N GLU A 234 5.90 13.10 4.52
CA GLU A 234 5.49 12.56 3.23
C GLU A 234 5.10 13.67 2.26
N LEU A 235 5.83 13.76 1.14
CA LEU A 235 5.60 14.74 0.08
C LEU A 235 5.41 14.03 -1.26
N SER A 236 4.24 14.22 -1.87
CA SER A 236 3.91 13.69 -3.18
C SER A 236 3.63 14.81 -4.18
N LEU A 237 4.47 14.91 -5.20
CA LEU A 237 4.46 15.89 -6.28
C LEU A 237 4.50 15.21 -7.66
N GLY A 238 4.37 13.89 -7.72
CA GLY A 238 4.53 13.13 -8.96
C GLY A 238 3.48 13.50 -10.02
N ARG A 239 3.86 13.49 -11.30
CA ARG A 239 3.00 13.89 -12.44
C ARG A 239 2.55 15.34 -12.32
N ASN A 240 3.52 16.24 -12.25
CA ASN A 240 3.36 17.69 -12.38
C ASN A 240 4.26 18.18 -13.53
N GLN A 241 4.52 19.49 -13.59
CA GLN A 241 5.33 20.16 -14.61
C GLN A 241 6.55 20.84 -13.99
N LEU A 242 7.05 20.34 -12.84
CA LEU A 242 8.14 20.94 -12.09
C LEU A 242 9.46 20.78 -12.84
N SER A 243 10.16 21.89 -13.09
CA SER A 243 11.52 21.89 -13.65
C SER A 243 12.61 21.97 -12.57
N GLU A 244 12.25 22.49 -11.39
CA GLU A 244 13.10 22.63 -10.22
C GLU A 244 12.31 22.23 -8.97
N LEU A 245 13.02 21.78 -7.92
CA LEU A 245 12.44 21.42 -6.65
C LEU A 245 13.41 21.79 -5.52
N ASP A 246 13.03 22.77 -4.70
CA ASP A 246 13.74 23.11 -3.47
C ASP A 246 13.21 22.24 -2.32
N LEU A 247 14.11 21.50 -1.67
CA LEU A 247 13.80 20.63 -0.55
C LEU A 247 14.20 21.22 0.81
N ALA A 248 14.83 22.40 0.85
CA ALA A 248 15.17 23.09 2.10
C ALA A 248 13.98 23.29 3.06
N PRO A 249 12.73 23.50 2.59
CA PRO A 249 11.56 23.59 3.47
C PRO A 249 11.18 22.30 4.21
N PHE A 250 11.71 21.12 3.83
CA PHE A 250 11.25 19.80 4.29
C PHE A 250 12.36 18.96 4.97
N PRO A 251 12.95 19.42 6.09
CA PRO A 251 14.07 18.73 6.73
C PRO A 251 13.71 17.36 7.34
N ALA A 252 12.44 17.11 7.70
CA ALA A 252 11.98 15.86 8.32
C ALA A 252 11.48 14.82 7.29
N LEU A 253 11.72 15.04 6.00
CA LEU A 253 11.13 14.25 4.93
C LEU A 253 11.65 12.81 4.94
N ARG A 254 10.72 11.84 4.91
CA ARG A 254 11.01 10.40 4.88
C ARG A 254 10.62 9.77 3.55
N VAL A 255 9.59 10.31 2.90
CA VAL A 255 9.05 9.82 1.63
C VAL A 255 8.90 10.98 0.66
N LEU A 256 9.61 10.90 -0.46
CA LEU A 256 9.49 11.86 -1.57
C LEU A 256 9.02 11.14 -2.84
N ARG A 257 7.91 11.58 -3.41
CA ARG A 257 7.44 11.15 -4.74
C ARG A 257 7.40 12.34 -5.69
N CYS A 258 8.41 12.49 -6.53
CA CYS A 258 8.51 13.56 -7.54
C CYS A 258 8.61 13.02 -8.98
N HIS A 259 8.23 11.76 -9.21
CA HIS A 259 8.26 11.12 -10.51
C HIS A 259 7.45 11.85 -11.59
N LYS A 260 7.80 11.68 -12.87
CA LYS A 260 7.07 12.25 -14.02
C LYS A 260 6.91 13.76 -13.91
N ASN A 261 8.01 14.45 -13.62
CA ASN A 261 8.17 15.89 -13.72
C ASN A 261 9.23 16.18 -14.80
N TRP A 262 9.76 17.41 -14.84
CA TRP A 262 10.80 17.84 -15.78
C TRP A 262 12.09 18.24 -15.06
N LEU A 263 12.35 17.66 -13.88
CA LEU A 263 13.53 17.98 -13.08
C LEU A 263 14.81 17.62 -13.83
N ALA A 264 15.74 18.57 -13.96
CA ALA A 264 17.06 18.34 -14.54
C ALA A 264 18.12 17.97 -13.49
N GLN A 265 17.90 18.37 -12.23
CA GLN A 265 18.77 18.10 -11.09
C GLN A 265 17.93 17.89 -9.84
N LEU A 266 18.47 17.18 -8.86
CA LEU A 266 17.83 16.98 -7.57
C LEU A 266 18.88 16.94 -6.46
N ASP A 267 18.72 17.81 -5.46
CA ASP A 267 19.61 17.88 -4.30
C ASP A 267 18.89 17.41 -3.03
N LEU A 268 19.32 16.28 -2.48
CA LEU A 268 18.70 15.66 -1.31
C LEU A 268 19.41 15.98 0.01
N ARG A 269 20.50 16.78 0.00
CA ARG A 269 21.21 17.16 1.24
C ARG A 269 20.30 17.75 2.33
N PRO A 270 19.22 18.49 2.02
CA PRO A 270 18.29 18.98 3.03
C PRO A 270 17.49 17.88 3.76
N CYS A 271 17.42 16.66 3.23
CA CYS A 271 16.57 15.57 3.72
C CYS A 271 17.38 14.35 4.17
N PRO A 272 18.12 14.42 5.31
CA PRO A 272 19.00 13.34 5.76
C PRO A 272 18.25 12.07 6.22
N ASP A 273 16.98 12.23 6.64
CA ASP A 273 16.13 11.13 7.13
C ASP A 273 15.32 10.44 6.01
N LEU A 274 15.60 10.76 4.74
CA LEU A 274 14.87 10.23 3.60
C LEU A 274 15.08 8.71 3.49
N ARG A 275 13.97 7.96 3.41
CA ARG A 275 13.97 6.49 3.30
C ARG A 275 13.50 5.99 1.94
N PHE A 276 12.61 6.73 1.31
CA PHE A 276 12.04 6.39 0.01
C PHE A 276 12.09 7.59 -0.92
N LEU A 277 12.72 7.40 -2.09
CA LEU A 277 12.69 8.35 -3.19
C LEU A 277 12.12 7.71 -4.45
N ASP A 278 11.08 8.35 -4.99
CA ASP A 278 10.59 8.08 -6.34
C ASP A 278 10.70 9.32 -7.23
N ALA A 279 11.74 9.32 -8.06
CA ALA A 279 12.08 10.35 -9.03
C ALA A 279 12.05 9.83 -10.49
N HIS A 280 11.39 8.70 -10.76
CA HIS A 280 11.38 8.12 -12.11
C HIS A 280 10.74 9.05 -13.15
N GLY A 281 11.16 8.95 -14.41
CA GLY A 281 10.53 9.68 -15.53
C GLY A 281 10.74 11.18 -15.47
N ASN A 282 11.93 11.63 -15.08
CA ASN A 282 12.34 13.04 -15.08
C ASN A 282 13.36 13.28 -16.21
N GLN A 283 14.10 14.40 -16.13
CA GLN A 283 15.19 14.72 -17.05
C GLN A 283 16.52 14.83 -16.30
N LEU A 284 16.68 14.09 -15.20
CA LEU A 284 17.81 14.26 -14.28
C LEU A 284 19.12 13.93 -14.98
N GLU A 285 20.02 14.91 -15.02
CA GLU A 285 21.42 14.75 -15.46
C GLU A 285 22.37 14.56 -14.27
N SER A 286 21.97 15.04 -13.09
CA SER A 286 22.68 14.83 -11.83
C SER A 286 21.73 14.68 -10.64
N VAL A 287 22.19 13.98 -9.63
CA VAL A 287 21.52 13.83 -8.34
C VAL A 287 22.56 13.89 -7.22
N VAL A 288 22.25 14.61 -6.14
CA VAL A 288 23.11 14.70 -4.96
C VAL A 288 22.51 13.84 -3.86
N LEU A 289 23.17 12.73 -3.54
CA LEU A 289 22.76 11.75 -2.51
C LEU A 289 23.59 11.84 -1.21
N GLU A 290 24.49 12.83 -1.12
CA GLU A 290 25.35 13.02 0.06
C GLU A 290 24.51 13.23 1.32
N GLY A 291 24.76 12.40 2.35
CA GLY A 291 24.06 12.47 3.63
C GLY A 291 22.76 11.66 3.70
N CYS A 292 22.29 11.06 2.60
CA CYS A 292 21.08 10.22 2.56
C CYS A 292 21.33 8.77 3.03
N GLY A 293 22.09 8.57 4.11
CA GLY A 293 22.46 7.23 4.59
C GLY A 293 21.29 6.38 5.06
N ALA A 294 20.13 6.99 5.35
CA ALA A 294 18.89 6.31 5.74
C ALA A 294 18.06 5.80 4.55
N LEU A 295 18.49 6.05 3.31
CA LEU A 295 17.75 5.70 2.11
C LEU A 295 17.66 4.18 1.95
N GLU A 296 16.45 3.64 1.90
CA GLU A 296 16.16 2.21 1.77
C GLU A 296 15.75 1.86 0.33
N GLU A 297 15.11 2.78 -0.38
CA GLU A 297 14.63 2.58 -1.75
C GLU A 297 14.84 3.83 -2.62
N LEU A 298 15.47 3.61 -3.77
CA LEU A 298 15.77 4.62 -4.78
C LEU A 298 15.20 4.21 -6.15
N GLN A 299 14.10 4.85 -6.54
CA GLN A 299 13.51 4.74 -7.89
C GLN A 299 13.91 5.98 -8.70
N ILE A 300 14.89 5.82 -9.60
CA ILE A 300 15.45 6.91 -10.42
C ILE A 300 15.50 6.55 -11.91
N SER A 301 14.67 5.59 -12.32
CA SER A 301 14.58 5.14 -13.71
C SER A 301 14.02 6.20 -14.66
N GLU A 302 14.21 5.99 -15.98
CA GLU A 302 13.71 6.91 -17.02
C GLU A 302 14.23 8.35 -16.80
N ASN A 303 15.55 8.51 -16.73
CA ASN A 303 16.26 9.78 -16.56
C ASN A 303 17.43 9.88 -17.56
N ARG A 304 18.35 10.86 -17.38
CA ARG A 304 19.51 11.09 -18.26
C ARG A 304 20.83 11.05 -17.47
N LEU A 305 20.87 10.27 -16.39
CA LEU A 305 22.05 10.18 -15.53
C LEU A 305 23.18 9.47 -16.26
N ARG A 306 24.38 10.06 -16.22
CA ARG A 306 25.62 9.43 -16.73
C ARG A 306 26.45 8.79 -15.63
N GLU A 307 26.26 9.26 -14.42
CA GLU A 307 26.86 8.77 -13.19
C GLU A 307 25.80 8.73 -12.10
N LEU A 308 25.96 7.78 -11.17
CA LEU A 308 25.10 7.65 -10.00
C LEU A 308 26.01 7.31 -8.81
N PRO A 309 26.37 8.29 -7.98
CA PRO A 309 27.19 8.04 -6.80
C PRO A 309 26.36 7.37 -5.71
N LEU A 310 26.78 6.20 -5.25
CA LEU A 310 26.09 5.45 -4.18
C LEU A 310 26.82 5.54 -2.83
N ASP A 311 27.82 6.40 -2.71
CA ASP A 311 28.68 6.51 -1.53
C ASP A 311 27.88 6.77 -0.25
N GLY A 312 28.04 5.88 0.74
CA GLY A 312 27.41 6.02 2.06
C GLY A 312 25.94 5.58 2.12
N LEU A 313 25.38 4.97 1.08
CA LEU A 313 24.01 4.44 1.05
C LEU A 313 23.95 3.02 1.64
N SER A 314 24.45 2.85 2.86
CA SER A 314 24.62 1.53 3.50
C SER A 314 23.31 0.80 3.81
N HIS A 315 22.18 1.49 3.81
CA HIS A 315 20.85 0.91 4.05
C HIS A 315 20.03 0.72 2.77
N LEU A 316 20.60 1.01 1.59
CA LEU A 316 19.88 0.89 0.33
C LEU A 316 19.63 -0.58 -0.01
N LEU A 317 18.35 -0.95 -0.13
CA LEU A 317 17.90 -2.31 -0.41
C LEU A 317 17.42 -2.47 -1.86
N ILE A 318 16.79 -1.42 -2.40
CA ILE A 318 16.19 -1.42 -3.73
C ILE A 318 16.75 -0.24 -4.52
N LEU A 319 17.34 -0.54 -5.67
CA LEU A 319 17.77 0.45 -6.65
C LEU A 319 17.17 0.12 -8.02
N ASN A 320 16.41 1.06 -8.56
CA ASN A 320 16.00 1.05 -9.95
C ASN A 320 16.56 2.29 -10.65
N ALA A 321 17.59 2.08 -11.46
CA ALA A 321 18.23 3.08 -12.30
C ALA A 321 18.11 2.74 -13.79
N SER A 322 17.14 1.90 -14.17
CA SER A 322 16.86 1.53 -15.56
C SER A 322 16.55 2.74 -16.45
N HIS A 323 16.74 2.62 -17.76
CA HIS A 323 16.49 3.71 -18.71
C HIS A 323 17.23 5.01 -18.35
N ASN A 324 18.56 4.91 -18.18
CA ASN A 324 19.50 6.02 -17.99
C ASN A 324 20.67 5.89 -18.99
N ASP A 325 21.68 6.76 -18.87
CA ASP A 325 22.89 6.78 -19.71
C ASP A 325 24.16 6.44 -18.89
N LEU A 326 24.03 5.58 -17.88
CA LEU A 326 25.11 5.12 -17.00
C LEU A 326 26.13 4.27 -17.78
N THR A 327 27.32 4.81 -18.03
CA THR A 327 28.38 4.03 -18.69
C THR A 327 29.02 2.96 -17.78
N SER A 328 29.00 3.22 -16.47
CA SER A 328 29.43 2.32 -15.39
C SER A 328 28.64 2.61 -14.12
N LEU A 329 28.56 1.64 -13.22
CA LEU A 329 27.96 1.81 -11.89
C LEU A 329 28.83 1.09 -10.85
N ALA A 330 29.27 1.83 -9.83
CA ALA A 330 29.96 1.28 -8.66
C ALA A 330 28.93 0.99 -7.55
N LEU A 331 29.02 -0.19 -6.93
CA LEU A 331 28.05 -0.68 -5.94
C LEU A 331 28.63 -0.78 -4.52
N ASP A 332 29.90 -0.42 -4.33
CA ASP A 332 30.63 -0.48 -3.06
C ASP A 332 30.05 0.43 -1.96
N GLY A 333 29.38 1.52 -2.36
CA GLY A 333 28.61 2.38 -1.45
C GLY A 333 27.28 1.79 -0.96
N ALA A 334 26.77 0.72 -1.57
CA ALA A 334 25.48 0.09 -1.27
C ALA A 334 25.59 -1.43 -1.04
N PRO A 335 26.31 -1.88 0.01
CA PRO A 335 26.61 -3.31 0.23
C PRO A 335 25.39 -4.18 0.60
N ASP A 336 24.31 -3.57 1.12
CA ASP A 336 23.08 -4.27 1.52
C ASP A 336 22.05 -4.41 0.38
N LEU A 337 22.41 -3.96 -0.83
CA LEU A 337 21.53 -3.97 -1.98
C LEU A 337 21.04 -5.39 -2.30
N ALA A 338 19.72 -5.54 -2.35
CA ALA A 338 19.05 -6.81 -2.57
C ALA A 338 18.34 -6.87 -3.93
N GLN A 339 17.89 -5.72 -4.46
CA GLN A 339 17.34 -5.60 -5.81
C GLN A 339 18.02 -4.50 -6.60
N LEU A 340 18.49 -4.86 -7.79
CA LEU A 340 19.11 -3.94 -8.73
C LEU A 340 18.47 -4.06 -10.11
N ASP A 341 17.88 -2.98 -10.58
CA ASP A 341 17.42 -2.82 -11.96
C ASP A 341 18.22 -1.70 -12.64
N VAL A 342 19.08 -2.09 -13.56
CA VAL A 342 19.89 -1.21 -14.43
C VAL A 342 19.64 -1.55 -15.90
N SER A 343 18.46 -2.07 -16.23
CA SER A 343 18.12 -2.41 -17.61
C SER A 343 18.09 -1.16 -18.48
N GLN A 344 18.61 -1.27 -19.71
CA GLN A 344 18.71 -0.14 -20.64
C GLN A 344 19.41 1.09 -20.03
N ALA A 345 20.55 0.89 -19.36
CA ALA A 345 21.33 1.97 -18.75
C ALA A 345 22.58 2.37 -19.56
N ALA A 346 22.83 1.72 -20.71
CA ALA A 346 24.05 1.89 -21.52
C ALA A 346 25.37 1.43 -20.86
N LEU A 347 25.29 0.53 -19.87
CA LEU A 347 26.43 -0.01 -19.14
C LEU A 347 27.33 -0.87 -20.04
N ARG A 348 28.64 -0.62 -19.98
CA ARG A 348 29.66 -1.46 -20.65
C ARG A 348 30.32 -2.46 -19.72
N SER A 349 30.29 -2.19 -18.42
CA SER A 349 30.75 -3.09 -17.37
C SER A 349 29.88 -2.93 -16.13
N LEU A 350 29.70 -4.03 -15.40
CA LEU A 350 29.02 -4.07 -14.12
C LEU A 350 29.74 -5.11 -13.25
N ASP A 351 30.12 -4.71 -12.05
CA ASP A 351 30.67 -5.62 -11.04
C ASP A 351 29.66 -5.74 -9.88
N PRO A 352 28.84 -6.80 -9.87
CA PRO A 352 27.87 -7.03 -8.80
C PRO A 352 28.50 -7.60 -7.51
N SER A 353 29.79 -7.97 -7.50
CA SER A 353 30.43 -8.64 -6.36
C SER A 353 30.50 -7.76 -5.09
N SER A 354 30.47 -6.43 -5.28
CA SER A 354 30.43 -5.45 -4.18
C SER A 354 29.07 -5.38 -3.48
N ALA A 355 28.02 -5.98 -4.06
CA ALA A 355 26.69 -6.13 -3.48
C ALA A 355 26.36 -7.63 -3.27
N PRO A 356 27.01 -8.31 -2.33
CA PRO A 356 26.93 -9.77 -2.18
C PRO A 356 25.53 -10.27 -1.79
N ARG A 357 24.67 -9.39 -1.27
CA ARG A 357 23.29 -9.68 -0.84
C ARG A 357 22.24 -9.56 -1.97
N LEU A 358 22.68 -9.36 -3.22
CA LEU A 358 21.76 -9.28 -4.36
C LEU A 358 20.96 -10.57 -4.54
N VAL A 359 19.65 -10.41 -4.66
CA VAL A 359 18.67 -11.49 -4.87
C VAL A 359 17.98 -11.38 -6.23
N ASP A 360 17.78 -10.15 -6.73
CA ASP A 360 17.22 -9.85 -8.06
C ASP A 360 18.15 -8.88 -8.80
N LEU A 361 18.69 -9.31 -9.95
CA LEU A 361 19.51 -8.49 -10.83
C LEU A 361 18.91 -8.43 -12.22
N ARG A 362 18.59 -7.21 -12.68
CA ARG A 362 18.18 -6.92 -14.06
C ARG A 362 19.16 -5.96 -14.69
N CYS A 363 19.78 -6.40 -15.77
CA CYS A 363 20.75 -5.63 -16.53
C CYS A 363 20.60 -5.87 -18.04
N ASP A 364 19.42 -6.30 -18.50
CA ASP A 364 19.12 -6.49 -19.92
C ASP A 364 19.20 -5.16 -20.70
N ARG A 365 19.32 -5.26 -22.03
CA ARG A 365 19.48 -4.09 -22.93
C ARG A 365 20.68 -3.19 -22.61
N ASN A 366 21.77 -3.76 -22.11
CA ASN A 366 23.06 -3.10 -21.97
C ASN A 366 24.11 -3.71 -22.91
N PRO A 367 25.09 -2.93 -23.40
CA PRO A 367 26.23 -3.44 -24.16
C PRO A 367 27.29 -4.13 -23.28
N LEU A 368 26.85 -4.99 -22.35
CA LEU A 368 27.74 -5.80 -21.52
C LEU A 368 28.31 -6.96 -22.35
N GLU A 369 29.63 -7.11 -22.35
CA GLU A 369 30.29 -8.26 -22.98
C GLU A 369 30.38 -9.45 -22.02
N GLN A 370 30.64 -9.17 -20.74
CA GLN A 370 30.83 -10.15 -19.68
C GLN A 370 30.13 -9.69 -18.41
N LEU A 371 29.71 -10.66 -17.60
CA LEU A 371 29.13 -10.44 -16.28
C LEU A 371 29.53 -11.59 -15.36
N ASP A 372 30.25 -11.30 -14.28
CA ASP A 372 30.57 -12.29 -13.24
C ASP A 372 29.58 -12.15 -12.09
N ILE A 373 28.80 -13.19 -11.84
CA ILE A 373 27.84 -13.26 -10.72
C ILE A 373 28.31 -14.22 -9.61
N THR A 374 29.52 -14.76 -9.68
CA THR A 374 30.01 -15.74 -8.69
C THR A 374 30.11 -15.16 -7.27
N GLY A 375 30.24 -13.82 -7.16
CA GLY A 375 30.20 -13.07 -5.90
C GLY A 375 28.80 -12.88 -5.30
N ASN A 376 27.72 -13.30 -5.96
CA ASN A 376 26.33 -13.12 -5.52
C ASN A 376 25.65 -14.47 -5.23
N PRO A 377 25.97 -15.11 -4.08
CA PRO A 377 25.52 -16.47 -3.77
C PRO A 377 24.01 -16.57 -3.52
N ASP A 378 23.34 -15.48 -3.17
CA ASP A 378 21.91 -15.43 -2.83
C ASP A 378 21.03 -15.01 -4.02
N LEU A 379 21.62 -14.85 -5.22
CA LEU A 379 20.92 -14.46 -6.43
C LEU A 379 19.95 -15.56 -6.89
N VAL A 380 18.66 -15.24 -6.96
CA VAL A 380 17.60 -16.16 -7.41
C VAL A 380 16.88 -15.68 -8.67
N ARG A 381 16.98 -14.39 -9.01
CA ARG A 381 16.47 -13.82 -10.25
C ARG A 381 17.56 -13.08 -11.00
N LEU A 382 17.68 -13.38 -12.27
CA LEU A 382 18.61 -12.75 -13.20
C LEU A 382 17.87 -12.44 -14.50
N ARG A 383 18.07 -11.23 -15.03
CA ARG A 383 17.75 -10.86 -16.40
C ARG A 383 18.95 -10.17 -17.05
N THR A 384 19.56 -10.83 -18.04
CA THR A 384 20.69 -10.25 -18.81
C THR A 384 20.41 -10.06 -20.29
N ARG A 385 19.35 -10.68 -20.83
CA ARG A 385 19.07 -10.73 -22.27
C ARG A 385 17.74 -10.09 -22.64
N ASP A 386 17.70 -9.50 -23.83
CA ASP A 386 16.46 -9.17 -24.54
C ASP A 386 16.46 -9.93 -25.88
N GLY A 387 15.73 -11.03 -25.95
CA GLY A 387 15.83 -12.01 -27.04
C GLY A 387 17.09 -12.87 -26.95
N ASP A 388 17.80 -13.04 -28.07
CA ASP A 388 18.95 -13.97 -28.18
C ASP A 388 20.32 -13.35 -27.82
N THR A 389 20.37 -12.05 -27.53
CA THR A 389 21.63 -11.31 -27.29
C THR A 389 21.80 -10.90 -25.82
N GLY A 390 22.99 -11.12 -25.26
CA GLY A 390 23.39 -10.67 -23.92
C GLY A 390 24.84 -11.08 -23.58
N PRO A 391 25.33 -10.69 -22.39
CA PRO A 391 26.72 -10.93 -21.99
C PRO A 391 27.03 -12.42 -21.83
N VAL A 392 28.33 -12.74 -21.86
CA VAL A 392 28.83 -14.00 -21.34
C VAL A 392 28.77 -13.95 -19.82
N VAL A 393 27.91 -14.78 -19.23
CA VAL A 393 27.72 -14.82 -17.78
C VAL A 393 28.63 -15.87 -17.15
N GLU A 394 29.55 -15.44 -16.29
CA GLU A 394 30.31 -16.30 -15.41
C GLU A 394 29.50 -16.58 -14.14
N ALA A 395 29.24 -17.85 -13.89
CA ALA A 395 28.36 -18.32 -12.83
C ALA A 395 28.83 -19.67 -12.29
N THR A 396 28.64 -19.88 -10.99
CA THR A 396 28.91 -21.16 -10.33
C THR A 396 28.01 -22.29 -10.88
N PRO A 397 28.39 -23.57 -10.72
CA PRO A 397 27.55 -24.69 -11.17
C PRO A 397 26.13 -24.68 -10.59
N VAL A 398 25.97 -24.22 -9.33
CA VAL A 398 24.66 -24.09 -8.67
C VAL A 398 23.86 -22.97 -9.32
N GLN A 399 24.43 -21.78 -9.49
CA GLN A 399 23.76 -20.64 -10.12
C GLN A 399 23.28 -20.94 -11.54
N ARG A 400 24.06 -21.67 -12.35
CA ARG A 400 23.65 -22.06 -13.72
C ARG A 400 22.40 -22.93 -13.76
N ARG A 401 22.11 -23.66 -12.69
CA ARG A 401 20.93 -24.53 -12.58
C ARG A 401 19.77 -23.85 -11.83
N LEU A 402 20.08 -23.01 -10.84
CA LEU A 402 19.10 -22.27 -10.04
C LEU A 402 18.45 -21.13 -10.83
N LEU A 403 19.24 -20.38 -11.59
CA LEU A 403 18.75 -19.22 -12.33
C LEU A 403 18.08 -19.67 -13.63
N GLY A 404 16.75 -19.47 -13.72
CA GLY A 404 15.94 -19.92 -14.86
C GLY A 404 16.48 -19.47 -16.22
N GLU A 405 16.99 -18.23 -16.33
CA GLU A 405 17.61 -17.72 -17.57
C GLU A 405 18.84 -18.56 -17.99
N LEU A 406 19.77 -18.82 -17.07
CA LEU A 406 20.98 -19.59 -17.37
C LEU A 406 20.65 -21.06 -17.66
N ARG A 407 19.67 -21.60 -16.94
CA ARG A 407 19.19 -22.97 -17.14
C ARG A 407 18.63 -23.16 -18.54
N ALA A 408 17.82 -22.20 -19.01
CA ALA A 408 17.28 -22.21 -20.37
C ALA A 408 18.39 -22.10 -21.43
N VAL A 409 19.34 -21.19 -21.26
CA VAL A 409 20.45 -20.96 -22.21
C VAL A 409 21.34 -22.19 -22.37
N HIS A 410 21.57 -22.95 -21.29
CA HIS A 410 22.42 -24.14 -21.32
C HIS A 410 21.64 -25.45 -21.55
N ALA A 411 20.33 -25.38 -21.80
CA ALA A 411 19.44 -26.55 -21.91
C ALA A 411 19.60 -27.52 -20.71
N LEU A 412 19.69 -26.96 -19.50
CA LEU A 412 19.87 -27.70 -18.24
C LEU A 412 18.53 -28.07 -17.55
N GLY A 413 17.39 -27.79 -18.20
CA GLY A 413 16.08 -28.24 -17.74
C GLY A 413 15.69 -29.57 -18.38
N SER A 414 14.92 -30.38 -17.66
CA SER A 414 14.18 -31.51 -18.20
C SER A 414 12.79 -31.05 -18.65
N SER A 415 12.12 -31.81 -19.53
CA SER A 415 10.73 -31.57 -19.89
C SER A 415 9.75 -32.29 -18.95
N ALA A 416 10.19 -32.63 -17.73
CA ALA A 416 9.40 -33.42 -16.80
C ALA A 416 8.21 -32.62 -16.27
N THR A 417 7.03 -33.23 -16.31
CA THR A 417 5.80 -32.67 -15.72
C THR A 417 5.41 -33.36 -14.41
N GLU A 418 6.02 -34.50 -14.11
CA GLU A 418 5.82 -35.28 -12.89
C GLU A 418 6.88 -34.91 -11.83
N ILE A 419 6.44 -34.62 -10.60
CA ILE A 419 7.29 -34.22 -9.47
C ILE A 419 8.39 -35.25 -9.21
N GLU A 420 8.08 -36.53 -9.36
CA GLU A 420 8.99 -37.64 -9.08
C GLU A 420 10.15 -37.76 -10.08
N GLN A 421 10.07 -37.05 -11.21
CA GLN A 421 11.08 -37.04 -12.27
C GLN A 421 11.87 -35.73 -12.34
N MET A 422 11.48 -34.73 -11.54
CA MET A 422 12.10 -33.42 -11.50
C MET A 422 13.39 -33.42 -10.69
N ASP A 423 14.37 -32.64 -11.16
CA ASP A 423 15.60 -32.43 -10.40
C ASP A 423 15.42 -31.44 -9.24
N VAL A 424 16.47 -31.32 -8.42
CA VAL A 424 16.55 -30.42 -7.26
C VAL A 424 16.06 -28.99 -7.55
N PHE A 425 16.40 -28.44 -8.72
CA PHE A 425 16.13 -27.05 -9.09
C PHE A 425 14.74 -26.86 -9.69
N GLU A 426 14.25 -27.83 -10.48
CA GLU A 426 12.86 -27.89 -10.93
C GLU A 426 11.89 -27.97 -9.76
N LEU A 427 12.19 -28.82 -8.77
CA LEU A 427 11.37 -28.95 -7.57
C LEU A 427 11.30 -27.63 -6.79
N HIS A 428 12.42 -26.91 -6.71
CA HIS A 428 12.46 -25.60 -6.07
C HIS A 428 11.66 -24.54 -6.82
N GLU A 429 11.87 -24.42 -8.14
CA GLU A 429 11.13 -23.47 -8.99
C GLU A 429 9.61 -23.71 -8.92
N LEU A 430 9.21 -24.98 -8.96
CA LEU A 430 7.82 -25.38 -8.81
C LEU A 430 7.27 -25.02 -7.42
N ALA A 431 8.05 -25.23 -6.35
CA ALA A 431 7.65 -24.88 -4.99
C ALA A 431 7.46 -23.37 -4.80
N VAL A 432 8.37 -22.54 -5.34
CA VAL A 432 8.31 -21.07 -5.24
C VAL A 432 7.11 -20.49 -5.98
N THR A 433 6.74 -21.08 -7.11
CA THR A 433 5.63 -20.61 -7.97
C THR A 433 4.27 -21.22 -7.62
N MET A 434 4.21 -22.08 -6.59
CA MET A 434 2.99 -22.81 -6.24
C MET A 434 1.95 -21.91 -5.60
N GLU A 435 0.75 -21.88 -6.18
CA GLU A 435 -0.43 -21.17 -5.64
C GLU A 435 -1.71 -21.99 -5.87
N GLY A 436 -2.77 -21.68 -5.10
CA GLY A 436 -4.10 -22.24 -5.29
C GLY A 436 -4.51 -23.31 -4.27
N ARG A 437 -5.74 -23.84 -4.45
CA ARG A 437 -6.41 -24.71 -3.45
C ARG A 437 -5.74 -26.07 -3.23
N ASP A 438 -4.98 -26.57 -4.22
CA ASP A 438 -4.32 -27.87 -4.16
C ASP A 438 -2.81 -27.75 -3.85
N ALA A 439 -2.36 -26.57 -3.43
CA ALA A 439 -0.94 -26.29 -3.20
C ALA A 439 -0.33 -27.20 -2.12
N GLU A 440 -1.01 -27.40 -0.99
CA GLU A 440 -0.49 -28.20 0.12
C GLU A 440 -0.23 -29.67 -0.26
N GLU A 441 -1.10 -30.27 -1.06
CA GLU A 441 -0.94 -31.66 -1.51
C GLU A 441 0.31 -31.80 -2.41
N ARG A 442 0.52 -30.83 -3.30
CA ARG A 442 1.68 -30.81 -4.20
C ARG A 442 2.97 -30.50 -3.45
N LEU A 443 2.95 -29.55 -2.52
CA LEU A 443 4.08 -29.26 -1.65
C LEU A 443 4.46 -30.49 -0.81
N LEU A 444 3.48 -31.24 -0.31
CA LEU A 444 3.71 -32.50 0.39
C LEU A 444 4.40 -33.54 -0.50
N ARG A 445 4.01 -33.64 -1.77
CA ARG A 445 4.70 -34.50 -2.74
C ARG A 445 6.13 -34.04 -3.00
N ILE A 446 6.37 -32.73 -3.13
CA ILE A 446 7.71 -32.16 -3.32
C ILE A 446 8.61 -32.50 -2.13
N VAL A 447 8.18 -32.27 -0.88
CA VAL A 447 9.04 -32.53 0.30
C VAL A 447 9.34 -34.02 0.52
N ARG A 448 8.54 -34.91 -0.07
CA ARG A 448 8.75 -36.37 -0.08
C ARG A 448 9.58 -36.86 -1.25
N ALA A 449 9.74 -36.05 -2.30
CA ALA A 449 10.52 -36.42 -3.47
C ALA A 449 11.98 -36.72 -3.06
N PRO A 450 12.62 -37.73 -3.69
CA PRO A 450 13.98 -38.13 -3.37
C PRO A 450 15.00 -37.01 -3.63
N ASP A 451 14.76 -36.19 -4.65
CA ASP A 451 15.63 -35.08 -5.04
C ASP A 451 15.22 -33.74 -4.40
N CYS A 452 14.35 -33.75 -3.39
CA CYS A 452 14.06 -32.52 -2.64
C CYS A 452 15.31 -32.06 -1.86
N ASP A 453 15.72 -30.82 -2.06
CA ASP A 453 16.79 -30.18 -1.30
C ASP A 453 16.33 -29.75 0.10
N LEU A 454 17.24 -29.77 1.07
CA LEU A 454 16.93 -29.26 2.41
C LEU A 454 16.52 -27.79 2.38
N GLY A 455 17.17 -26.96 1.56
CA GLY A 455 16.80 -25.54 1.43
C GLY A 455 15.35 -25.39 0.98
N THR A 456 14.94 -26.15 -0.04
CA THR A 456 13.56 -26.18 -0.53
C THR A 456 12.59 -26.68 0.54
N ALA A 457 12.94 -27.74 1.27
CA ALA A 457 12.09 -28.28 2.32
C ALA A 457 11.88 -27.30 3.48
N LEU A 458 12.94 -26.62 3.93
CA LEU A 458 12.85 -25.59 4.97
C LEU A 458 12.03 -24.39 4.49
N MET A 459 12.23 -23.95 3.24
CA MET A 459 11.42 -22.89 2.64
C MET A 459 9.93 -23.23 2.66
N ILE A 460 9.56 -24.44 2.22
CA ILE A 460 8.18 -24.91 2.24
C ILE A 460 7.65 -24.94 3.68
N TYR A 461 8.42 -25.49 4.62
CA TYR A 461 8.03 -25.55 6.03
C TYR A 461 7.66 -24.18 6.61
N TRP A 462 8.55 -23.20 6.46
CA TRP A 462 8.36 -21.87 7.05
C TRP A 462 7.27 -21.06 6.33
N THR A 463 7.17 -21.17 5.00
CA THR A 463 6.09 -20.52 4.24
C THR A 463 4.71 -21.15 4.50
N SER A 464 4.67 -22.39 5.00
CA SER A 464 3.44 -23.08 5.45
C SER A 464 3.02 -22.77 6.89
N SER A 465 3.56 -21.71 7.50
CA SER A 465 3.09 -21.15 8.80
C SER A 465 3.07 -22.15 9.97
N PRO A 466 4.23 -22.69 10.39
CA PRO A 466 4.31 -23.73 11.41
C PRO A 466 3.74 -23.30 12.78
N HIS A 467 3.85 -22.02 13.11
CA HIS A 467 3.30 -21.43 14.36
C HIS A 467 1.79 -21.68 14.50
N TYR A 468 1.03 -21.64 13.40
CA TYR A 468 -0.43 -21.87 13.39
C TYR A 468 -0.81 -23.23 13.96
N TYR A 469 0.02 -24.23 13.69
CA TYR A 469 -0.23 -25.62 14.05
C TYR A 469 0.28 -25.96 15.45
N LEU A 470 1.02 -25.07 16.14
CA LEU A 470 1.49 -25.34 17.50
C LEU A 470 0.35 -25.48 18.53
N ARG A 471 -0.87 -25.07 18.17
CA ARG A 471 -2.08 -25.22 19.01
C ARG A 471 -2.58 -26.66 19.13
N TYR A 472 -2.10 -27.59 18.31
CA TYR A 472 -2.47 -29.01 18.39
C TYR A 472 -1.33 -29.79 19.05
N ALA A 473 -1.65 -30.65 20.01
CA ALA A 473 -0.66 -31.52 20.64
C ALA A 473 -0.23 -32.66 19.70
N ASP A 474 -1.20 -33.21 18.98
CA ASP A 474 -1.05 -34.35 18.09
C ASP A 474 -1.94 -34.23 16.84
N ARG A 475 -1.80 -35.22 15.94
CA ARG A 475 -2.50 -35.24 14.66
C ARG A 475 -4.00 -35.47 14.82
N GLU A 476 -4.40 -36.21 15.86
CA GLU A 476 -5.78 -36.58 16.14
C GLU A 476 -6.64 -35.37 16.54
N GLU A 477 -6.03 -34.34 17.14
CA GLU A 477 -6.68 -33.07 17.46
C GLU A 477 -6.91 -32.15 16.24
N VAL A 478 -6.23 -32.41 15.12
CA VAL A 478 -6.30 -31.57 13.93
C VAL A 478 -7.58 -31.84 13.14
N THR A 479 -8.27 -30.78 12.75
CA THR A 479 -9.48 -30.87 11.92
C THR A 479 -9.18 -31.51 10.57
N ASP A 480 -10.15 -32.22 9.98
CA ASP A 480 -9.94 -32.94 8.71
C ASP A 480 -9.39 -32.03 7.60
N TYR A 481 -9.83 -30.76 7.56
CA TYR A 481 -9.39 -29.77 6.58
C TYR A 481 -7.92 -29.36 6.76
N GLU A 482 -7.42 -29.32 8.00
CA GLU A 482 -6.09 -28.80 8.33
C GLU A 482 -5.03 -29.90 8.45
N ARG A 483 -5.44 -31.17 8.46
CA ARG A 483 -4.54 -32.32 8.57
C ARG A 483 -3.49 -32.37 7.49
N LEU A 484 -3.79 -31.90 6.29
CA LEU A 484 -2.83 -31.93 5.19
C LEU A 484 -1.64 -31.00 5.45
N GLY A 485 -1.90 -29.75 5.83
CA GLY A 485 -0.86 -28.82 6.26
C GLY A 485 -0.10 -29.29 7.50
N TRP A 486 -0.77 -29.93 8.48
CA TRP A 486 -0.07 -30.58 9.60
C TRP A 486 0.87 -31.68 9.13
N ASP A 487 0.38 -32.60 8.28
CA ASP A 487 1.13 -33.73 7.76
C ASP A 487 2.33 -33.24 6.93
N LEU A 488 2.20 -32.12 6.22
CA LEU A 488 3.29 -31.45 5.53
C LEU A 488 4.40 -31.03 6.49
N LEU A 489 4.06 -30.26 7.52
CA LEU A 489 5.03 -29.76 8.50
C LEU A 489 5.71 -30.91 9.25
N ALA A 490 4.93 -31.87 9.74
CA ALA A 490 5.44 -33.04 10.45
C ALA A 490 6.34 -33.90 9.57
N THR A 491 6.01 -34.04 8.27
CA THR A 491 6.86 -34.76 7.31
C THR A 491 8.21 -34.08 7.16
N VAL A 492 8.26 -32.74 7.06
CA VAL A 492 9.53 -32.01 6.96
C VAL A 492 10.33 -32.13 8.27
N GLU A 493 9.70 -31.89 9.42
CA GLU A 493 10.35 -32.02 10.74
C GLU A 493 11.01 -33.40 10.92
N GLN A 494 10.27 -34.47 10.60
CA GLN A 494 10.77 -35.83 10.69
C GLN A 494 11.94 -36.07 9.72
N ARG A 495 11.79 -35.68 8.45
CA ARG A 495 12.83 -35.90 7.44
C ARG A 495 14.10 -35.10 7.70
N VAL A 496 13.98 -33.90 8.27
CA VAL A 496 15.14 -33.12 8.76
C VAL A 496 15.81 -33.84 9.92
N ALA A 497 15.05 -34.30 10.91
CA ALA A 497 15.58 -35.03 12.06
C ALA A 497 16.28 -36.35 11.67
N ASP A 498 15.72 -37.08 10.71
CA ASP A 498 16.27 -38.33 10.19
C ASP A 498 17.45 -38.14 9.22
N GLY A 499 17.78 -36.89 8.85
CA GLY A 499 18.81 -36.60 7.85
C GLY A 499 18.45 -37.11 6.45
N SER A 500 17.15 -37.21 6.13
CA SER A 500 16.63 -37.80 4.89
C SER A 500 16.87 -36.94 3.65
N TYR A 501 17.00 -35.62 3.80
CA TYR A 501 17.36 -34.74 2.71
C TYR A 501 18.86 -34.87 2.44
N THR A 502 19.26 -35.34 1.26
CA THR A 502 20.67 -35.59 0.91
C THR A 502 21.30 -34.45 0.10
N HIS A 503 20.48 -33.61 -0.53
CA HIS A 503 20.93 -32.44 -1.30
C HIS A 503 21.00 -31.17 -0.41
N ARG A 504 22.00 -30.31 -0.68
CA ARG A 504 22.32 -29.06 0.05
C ARG A 504 22.73 -27.91 -0.88
N GLN A 505 22.15 -27.89 -2.08
CA GLN A 505 22.49 -26.91 -3.12
C GLN A 505 21.71 -25.60 -2.98
N ILE A 506 20.57 -25.62 -2.29
CA ILE A 506 19.69 -24.46 -2.18
C ILE A 506 19.85 -23.82 -0.80
N ARG A 507 20.16 -22.52 -0.80
CA ARG A 507 20.33 -21.72 0.40
C ARG A 507 18.96 -21.21 0.86
N PHE A 508 18.60 -21.46 2.11
CA PHE A 508 17.43 -20.86 2.73
C PHE A 508 17.75 -20.50 4.19
N ASP A 509 17.48 -19.25 4.58
CA ASP A 509 17.58 -18.78 5.96
C ASP A 509 16.18 -18.49 6.51
N PRO A 510 15.70 -19.23 7.53
CA PRO A 510 14.39 -18.96 8.11
C PRO A 510 14.30 -17.60 8.81
N ARG A 511 15.43 -16.96 9.15
CA ARG A 511 15.47 -15.67 9.84
C ARG A 511 15.68 -14.48 8.91
N ASP A 512 16.05 -14.72 7.65
CA ASP A 512 16.29 -13.68 6.64
C ASP A 512 15.95 -14.20 5.24
N ASP A 513 14.67 -14.52 5.02
CA ASP A 513 14.21 -14.95 3.70
C ASP A 513 13.98 -13.76 2.78
N ARG A 514 14.97 -13.49 1.93
CA ARG A 514 14.91 -12.50 0.87
C ARG A 514 14.45 -13.07 -0.48
N GLN A 515 14.36 -14.40 -0.59
CA GLN A 515 14.16 -15.10 -1.86
C GLN A 515 12.68 -15.19 -2.26
N THR A 516 11.77 -15.37 -1.29
CA THR A 516 10.41 -15.79 -1.63
C THR A 516 9.36 -14.69 -1.76
N ARG A 517 9.51 -13.50 -1.15
CA ARG A 517 8.50 -12.42 -1.24
C ARG A 517 8.90 -10.99 -0.80
N SER A 518 9.98 -10.80 -0.04
CA SER A 518 10.34 -9.48 0.54
C SER A 518 11.79 -9.12 0.31
N VAL A 519 12.04 -7.91 -0.19
CA VAL A 519 13.42 -7.37 -0.34
C VAL A 519 14.09 -7.11 1.01
N ARG A 520 13.28 -6.86 2.04
CA ARG A 520 13.74 -6.58 3.40
C ARG A 520 14.09 -7.85 4.19
N GLY A 521 13.92 -9.02 3.58
CA GLY A 521 13.91 -10.30 4.28
C GLY A 521 12.60 -10.53 5.03
N VAL A 522 12.34 -11.78 5.36
CA VAL A 522 11.28 -12.20 6.29
C VAL A 522 11.95 -13.07 7.35
N ASP A 523 11.79 -12.68 8.63
CA ASP A 523 12.09 -13.57 9.74
C ASP A 523 10.84 -14.40 10.04
N TRP A 524 10.80 -15.61 9.48
CA TRP A 524 9.71 -16.56 9.68
C TRP A 524 9.66 -17.11 11.11
N THR A 525 10.72 -16.91 11.89
CA THR A 525 10.85 -17.46 13.24
C THR A 525 10.12 -16.63 14.30
N VAL A 526 9.75 -15.39 13.96
CA VAL A 526 8.97 -14.49 14.82
C VAL A 526 7.47 -14.67 14.55
N ASP A 527 6.70 -14.90 15.61
CA ASP A 527 5.24 -15.04 15.54
C ASP A 527 4.54 -13.71 15.84
N ASP A 528 4.40 -12.86 14.82
CA ASP A 528 3.64 -11.61 14.94
C ASP A 528 2.12 -11.82 14.77
N ARG A 529 1.68 -13.04 14.44
CA ARG A 529 0.28 -13.37 14.12
C ARG A 529 -0.34 -14.17 15.24
N ILE A 530 -0.49 -13.51 16.39
CA ILE A 530 -1.18 -13.95 17.61
C ILE A 530 -2.25 -15.02 17.33
N VAL A 531 -1.92 -16.29 17.58
CA VAL A 531 -2.91 -17.29 17.95
C VAL A 531 -3.18 -17.10 19.44
N ARG A 532 -4.40 -16.68 19.81
CA ARG A 532 -4.86 -16.54 21.21
C ARG A 532 -5.06 -17.90 21.91
N VAL A 533 -4.26 -18.90 21.57
CA VAL A 533 -4.34 -20.26 22.11
C VAL A 533 -2.94 -20.67 22.53
N PRO A 534 -2.76 -21.20 23.75
CA PRO A 534 -1.46 -21.69 24.21
C PRO A 534 -0.89 -22.74 23.25
N ALA A 535 0.39 -22.62 22.92
CA ALA A 535 1.11 -23.64 22.17
C ALA A 535 1.16 -24.95 22.98
N GLN A 536 0.76 -26.05 22.36
CA GLN A 536 0.79 -27.40 22.92
C GLN A 536 2.09 -28.15 22.57
N ARG A 537 2.81 -27.69 21.54
CA ARG A 537 4.13 -28.20 21.13
C ARG A 537 5.08 -27.07 20.73
N SER A 538 6.35 -27.39 20.53
CA SER A 538 7.39 -26.45 20.08
C SER A 538 7.97 -26.85 18.72
N ILE A 539 8.33 -25.86 17.91
CA ILE A 539 9.13 -26.09 16.70
C ILE A 539 10.50 -26.65 17.10
N PRO A 540 11.00 -27.74 16.47
CA PRO A 540 12.31 -28.28 16.76
C PRO A 540 13.44 -27.26 16.52
N GLU A 541 14.42 -27.14 17.43
CA GLU A 541 15.51 -26.15 17.33
C GLU A 541 16.30 -26.21 16.02
N VAL A 542 16.42 -27.42 15.43
CA VAL A 542 17.10 -27.65 14.15
C VAL A 542 16.47 -26.85 13.01
N MET A 543 15.15 -26.62 13.05
CA MET A 543 14.40 -25.93 11.99
C MET A 543 14.71 -24.42 11.91
N PHE A 544 15.29 -23.84 12.97
CA PHE A 544 15.68 -22.43 13.03
C PHE A 544 17.06 -22.17 12.42
N ARG A 545 17.78 -23.21 11.98
CA ARG A 545 19.10 -23.07 11.38
C ARG A 545 18.99 -22.89 9.86
N PRO A 546 19.84 -22.07 9.24
CA PRO A 546 19.88 -21.96 7.80
C PRO A 546 20.34 -23.27 7.16
N SER A 547 19.93 -23.53 5.91
CA SER A 547 20.14 -24.82 5.24
C SER A 547 21.62 -25.22 5.10
N TRP A 548 22.54 -24.25 5.05
CA TRP A 548 24.00 -24.50 4.95
C TRP A 548 24.67 -24.74 6.31
N ALA A 549 23.95 -24.57 7.43
CA ALA A 549 24.44 -24.87 8.78
C ALA A 549 23.98 -26.26 9.28
N LEU A 550 23.28 -27.03 8.43
CA LEU A 550 22.69 -28.35 8.69
C LEU A 550 23.22 -29.39 7.71
#